data_AF-A0A6U5MPG0-F1
#
_entry.id   AF-A0A6U5MPG0-F1
#
_cell.length_a   1.000
_cell.length_b   1.000
_cell.length_c   1.000
_cell.angle_alpha   90.00
_cell.angle_beta   90.00
_cell.angle_gamma   90.00
#
_symmetry.space_group_name_H-M   'P 1'
#
loop_
_entity.id
_entity.type
_entity.pdbx_description
1 polymer ?
#
loop_
_entity_poly.entity_id
_entity_poly.type
_entity_poly.pdbx_seq_one_letter_code
_entity_poly.pdbx_strand_id
1 'polypeptide(L)'
;AASGEKAVLVEVNCETDFVAKDATFNGYAKTCATTALGLEGESVETLMAQSVDGSTLEESRQAMVAKIGENIQVRRVEARGGAGKVIGPYVHLGKIGVLVELEGGNEELATDIAMHVAAMNPAYATPEDVPEAELAKEREILLAQVADSGKPPEIMEKMVEGRLRKRLEEICLVSQLFVKTNDKTVGKLVEEAGAKMIGFTRIVVGEGIEKKEDDFAAEVAKMAGGSEPKAPAPEAVAEPVVEAETIPEPVMAEPSPAPEASSAKGEVTNKRIKELRDTTGAGMMDCKRALIAAEGDFDQAIDDLRKSGLSKADKKATRVAAEGKIAFAASGEKAVLVEVNCETDFVAKDATFNGYAKTCATTALGLEGESVETLMAQSVDGSTLEESRQ
;
A
#
# COMPACT_ATOMS: atom_id res chain seq x y z
N ALA A 1 -7.31 19.70 7.30
CA ALA A 1 -7.78 20.97 6.73
C ALA A 1 -6.88 22.10 7.23
N ALA A 2 -6.76 23.21 6.50
CA ALA A 2 -5.94 24.35 6.92
C ALA A 2 -6.62 25.68 6.55
N SER A 3 -6.47 26.71 7.39
CA SER A 3 -6.95 28.07 7.14
C SER A 3 -6.05 29.05 7.85
N GLY A 4 -5.34 29.88 7.08
CA GLY A 4 -4.37 30.83 7.59
C GLY A 4 -3.33 30.14 8.47
N GLU A 5 -3.19 30.62 9.70
CA GLU A 5 -2.17 30.18 10.66
C GLU A 5 -2.57 28.93 11.46
N LYS A 6 -3.63 28.20 11.06
CA LYS A 6 -4.12 26.99 11.75
C LYS A 6 -4.35 25.84 10.79
N ALA A 7 -3.92 24.64 11.18
CA ALA A 7 -4.25 23.40 10.51
C ALA A 7 -4.67 22.31 11.48
N VAL A 8 -5.50 21.39 10.99
CA VAL A 8 -6.03 20.25 11.75
C VAL A 8 -5.90 18.97 10.93
N LEU A 9 -5.45 17.91 11.59
CA LEU A 9 -5.52 16.53 11.12
C LEU A 9 -6.61 15.78 11.87
N VAL A 10 -7.31 14.90 11.15
CA VAL A 10 -8.29 13.98 11.73
C VAL A 10 -7.97 12.59 11.23
N GLU A 11 -7.81 11.64 12.16
CA GLU A 11 -7.71 10.21 11.83
C GLU A 11 -9.12 9.62 11.83
N VAL A 12 -9.58 9.16 10.66
CA VAL A 12 -10.80 8.37 10.53
C VAL A 12 -10.40 6.97 10.06
N ASN A 13 -10.75 5.96 10.85
CA ASN A 13 -10.43 4.57 10.57
C ASN A 13 -11.65 3.83 10.01
N CYS A 14 -11.38 2.87 9.15
CA CYS A 14 -12.29 1.80 8.72
C CYS A 14 -11.53 0.46 8.78
N GLU A 15 -12.23 -0.65 8.58
CA GLU A 15 -11.63 -1.98 8.68
C GLU A 15 -10.81 -2.34 7.43
N THR A 16 -11.33 -2.02 6.25
CA THR A 16 -10.70 -2.39 4.98
C THR A 16 -10.15 -1.19 4.19
N ASP A 17 -9.21 -1.46 3.29
CA ASP A 17 -8.70 -0.47 2.34
C ASP A 17 -9.70 -0.14 1.22
N PHE A 18 -10.66 -1.04 0.93
CA PHE A 18 -11.76 -0.77 0.01
C PHE A 18 -12.61 0.41 0.50
N VAL A 19 -13.00 0.42 1.78
CA VAL A 19 -13.77 1.54 2.37
C VAL A 19 -12.90 2.79 2.47
N ALA A 20 -11.60 2.67 2.77
CA ALA A 20 -10.71 3.83 2.82
C ALA A 20 -10.60 4.57 1.45
N LYS A 21 -10.85 3.87 0.35
CA LYS A 21 -10.89 4.45 -1.01
C LYS A 21 -12.29 4.91 -1.44
N ASP A 22 -13.34 4.58 -0.68
CA ASP A 22 -14.71 4.97 -1.01
C ASP A 22 -14.90 6.51 -0.95
N ALA A 23 -15.63 7.05 -1.92
CA ALA A 23 -15.85 8.49 -2.02
C ALA A 23 -16.75 9.03 -0.89
N THR A 24 -17.70 8.23 -0.39
CA THR A 24 -18.56 8.61 0.74
C THR A 24 -17.74 8.72 2.02
N PHE A 25 -16.90 7.72 2.29
CA PHE A 25 -15.98 7.70 3.42
C PHE A 25 -15.02 8.89 3.39
N ASN A 26 -14.37 9.12 2.24
CA ASN A 26 -13.44 10.24 2.06
C ASN A 26 -14.14 11.60 2.19
N GLY A 27 -15.37 11.71 1.68
CA GLY A 27 -16.20 12.90 1.85
C GLY A 27 -16.48 13.19 3.32
N TYR A 28 -16.88 12.17 4.09
CA TYR A 28 -17.12 12.30 5.52
C TYR A 28 -15.86 12.67 6.31
N ALA A 29 -14.72 12.03 6.03
CA ALA A 29 -13.45 12.38 6.65
C ALA A 29 -13.05 13.85 6.37
N LYS A 30 -13.27 14.32 5.14
CA LYS A 30 -13.06 15.73 4.77
C LYS A 30 -14.00 16.67 5.52
N THR A 31 -15.27 16.31 5.67
CA THR A 31 -16.22 17.09 6.46
C THR A 31 -15.76 17.16 7.92
N CYS A 32 -15.37 16.04 8.53
CA CYS A 32 -14.82 16.03 9.89
C CYS A 32 -13.62 16.97 10.02
N ALA A 33 -12.65 16.88 9.12
CA ALA A 33 -11.46 17.74 9.14
C ALA A 33 -11.79 19.23 8.95
N THR A 34 -12.78 19.55 8.12
CA THR A 34 -13.22 20.94 7.87
C THR A 34 -13.96 21.49 9.09
N THR A 35 -14.86 20.71 9.68
CA THR A 35 -15.57 21.09 10.91
C THR A 35 -14.60 21.27 12.08
N ALA A 36 -13.64 20.37 12.24
CA ALA A 36 -12.63 20.45 13.30
C ALA A 36 -11.77 21.73 13.22
N LEU A 37 -11.54 22.26 12.02
CA LEU A 37 -10.80 23.51 11.83
C LEU A 37 -11.45 24.70 12.54
N GLY A 38 -12.79 24.71 12.58
CA GLY A 38 -13.59 25.74 13.24
C GLY A 38 -13.72 25.59 14.76
N LEU A 39 -13.22 24.51 15.35
CA LEU A 39 -13.31 24.24 16.79
C LEU A 39 -12.06 24.66 17.53
N GLU A 40 -12.21 25.03 18.79
CA GLU A 40 -11.09 25.17 19.71
C GLU A 40 -10.77 23.81 20.36
N GLY A 41 -9.50 23.42 20.32
CA GLY A 41 -9.02 22.16 20.90
C GLY A 41 -9.10 20.95 19.97
N GLU A 42 -8.84 19.78 20.56
CA GLU A 42 -8.56 18.51 19.87
C GLU A 42 -9.50 17.38 20.31
N SER A 43 -10.68 17.75 20.85
CA SER A 43 -11.64 16.78 21.37
C SER A 43 -12.44 16.12 20.24
N VAL A 44 -12.21 14.81 20.04
CA VAL A 44 -13.04 13.97 19.15
C VAL A 44 -14.51 14.06 19.57
N GLU A 45 -14.82 13.98 20.87
CA GLU A 45 -16.19 14.08 21.36
C GLU A 45 -16.87 15.40 20.95
N THR A 46 -16.16 16.52 21.13
CA THR A 46 -16.66 17.84 20.73
C THR A 46 -16.86 17.95 19.22
N LEU A 47 -15.95 17.35 18.43
CA LEU A 47 -16.08 17.27 16.99
C LEU A 47 -17.32 16.45 16.59
N MET A 48 -17.47 15.26 17.14
CA MET A 48 -18.54 14.33 16.78
C MET A 48 -19.94 14.87 17.10
N ALA A 49 -20.05 15.75 18.10
CA ALA A 49 -21.28 16.44 18.46
C ALA A 49 -21.68 17.59 17.50
N GLN A 50 -20.79 18.04 16.60
CA GLN A 50 -21.10 19.14 15.68
C GLN A 50 -22.13 18.74 14.62
N SER A 51 -23.08 19.64 14.36
CA SER A 51 -24.09 19.47 13.32
C SER A 51 -23.63 20.04 11.98
N VAL A 52 -23.72 19.22 10.93
CA VAL A 52 -23.48 19.59 9.52
C VAL A 52 -24.70 19.14 8.71
N ASP A 53 -25.27 20.04 7.91
CA ASP A 53 -26.43 19.78 7.05
C ASP A 53 -27.64 19.13 7.77
N GLY A 54 -27.86 19.51 9.04
CA GLY A 54 -29.01 19.08 9.83
C GLY A 54 -28.83 17.76 10.59
N SER A 55 -27.65 17.15 10.56
CA SER A 55 -27.30 15.98 11.39
C SER A 55 -25.94 16.14 12.06
N THR A 56 -25.71 15.48 13.19
CA THR A 56 -24.40 15.45 13.84
C THR A 56 -23.41 14.59 13.06
N LEU A 57 -22.10 14.84 13.26
CA LEU A 57 -21.06 13.99 12.69
C LEU A 57 -21.13 12.54 13.20
N GLU A 58 -21.62 12.33 14.43
CA GLU A 58 -21.90 10.98 14.96
C GLU A 58 -23.09 10.30 14.27
N GLU A 59 -24.20 11.01 14.05
CA GLU A 59 -25.33 10.46 13.29
C GLU A 59 -24.93 10.12 11.85
N SER A 60 -24.13 10.98 11.21
CA SER A 60 -23.56 10.72 9.89
C SER A 60 -22.65 9.48 9.88
N ARG A 61 -21.83 9.29 10.92
CA ARG A 61 -20.99 8.09 11.08
C ARG A 61 -21.83 6.83 11.20
N GLN A 62 -22.86 6.86 12.04
CA GLN A 62 -23.78 5.73 12.25
C GLN A 62 -24.51 5.34 10.97
N ALA A 63 -25.00 6.33 10.23
CA ALA A 63 -25.64 6.11 8.93
C ALA A 63 -24.65 5.49 7.92
N MET A 64 -23.39 5.92 7.95
CA MET A 64 -22.35 5.35 7.10
C MET A 64 -22.02 3.90 7.45
N VAL A 65 -21.86 3.57 8.74
CA VAL A 65 -21.67 2.19 9.22
C VAL A 65 -22.84 1.31 8.78
N ALA A 66 -24.08 1.79 8.94
CA ALA A 66 -25.26 1.03 8.52
C ALA A 66 -25.32 0.78 7.01
N LYS A 67 -24.82 1.72 6.19
CA LYS A 67 -24.80 1.61 4.73
C LYS A 67 -23.64 0.76 4.20
N ILE A 68 -22.45 0.95 4.75
CA ILE A 68 -21.20 0.31 4.30
C ILE A 68 -21.05 -1.09 4.89
N GLY A 69 -21.51 -1.29 6.13
CA GLY A 69 -21.42 -2.57 6.82
C GLY A 69 -20.08 -2.84 7.50
N GLU A 70 -19.20 -1.84 7.61
CA GLU A 70 -17.93 -1.90 8.34
C GLU A 70 -17.93 -0.94 9.52
N ASN A 71 -17.14 -1.25 10.56
CA ASN A 71 -16.88 -0.28 11.62
C ASN A 71 -16.10 0.93 11.06
N ILE A 72 -16.58 2.13 11.41
CA ILE A 72 -15.96 3.40 11.05
C ILE A 72 -15.85 4.24 12.31
N GLN A 73 -14.67 4.80 12.57
CA GLN A 73 -14.40 5.56 13.79
C GLN A 73 -13.56 6.80 13.50
N VAL A 74 -13.97 7.95 14.03
CA VAL A 74 -13.07 9.11 14.18
C VAL A 74 -12.26 8.88 15.46
N ARG A 75 -10.94 8.78 15.34
CA ARG A 75 -10.07 8.30 16.42
C ARG A 75 -9.24 9.39 17.06
N ARG A 76 -8.72 10.32 16.27
CA ARG A 76 -7.85 11.41 16.73
C ARG A 76 -8.16 12.68 15.99
N VAL A 77 -8.01 13.79 16.69
CA VAL A 77 -7.95 15.14 16.13
C VAL A 77 -6.68 15.77 16.66
N GLU A 78 -5.88 16.35 15.79
CA GLU A 78 -4.63 17.02 16.16
C GLU A 78 -4.61 18.37 15.46
N ALA A 79 -4.30 19.44 16.18
CA ALA A 79 -4.31 20.80 15.68
C ALA A 79 -2.95 21.46 15.95
N ARG A 80 -2.48 22.23 14.97
CA ARG A 80 -1.33 23.13 15.15
C ARG A 80 -1.62 24.49 14.58
N GLY A 81 -0.97 25.51 15.12
CA GLY A 81 -1.18 26.87 14.70
C GLY A 81 -1.33 27.87 15.82
N GLY A 82 -1.55 29.11 15.43
CA GLY A 82 -1.66 30.25 16.32
C GLY A 82 -1.07 31.50 15.71
N ALA A 83 -1.27 32.63 16.38
CA ALA A 83 -0.81 33.93 15.89
C ALA A 83 0.68 33.91 15.53
N GLY A 84 1.01 34.27 14.28
CA GLY A 84 2.38 34.37 13.79
C GLY A 84 3.05 33.04 13.42
N LYS A 85 2.27 31.95 13.29
CA LYS A 85 2.78 30.62 12.89
C LYS A 85 2.52 30.33 11.42
N VAL A 86 3.48 29.67 10.79
CA VAL A 86 3.38 29.15 9.42
C VAL A 86 3.27 27.64 9.50
N ILE A 87 2.19 27.09 8.95
CA ILE A 87 1.88 25.66 9.07
C ILE A 87 1.98 24.96 7.73
N GLY A 88 2.71 23.85 7.70
CA GLY A 88 2.82 22.95 6.55
C GLY A 88 2.07 21.65 6.78
N PRO A 89 0.84 21.49 6.29
CA PRO A 89 0.13 20.23 6.34
C PRO A 89 0.55 19.32 5.18
N TYR A 90 0.76 18.03 5.46
CA TYR A 90 1.01 17.02 4.43
C TYR A 90 0.30 15.71 4.76
N VAL A 91 -0.30 15.09 3.75
CA VAL A 91 -0.91 13.76 3.85
C VAL A 91 -0.31 12.86 2.79
N HIS A 92 0.34 11.77 3.21
CA HIS A 92 0.91 10.78 2.32
C HIS A 92 -0.06 9.61 2.12
N LEU A 93 -0.62 9.51 0.92
CA LEU A 93 -1.48 8.38 0.47
C LEU A 93 -2.65 8.04 1.41
N GLY A 94 -3.14 9.02 2.19
CA GLY A 94 -4.18 8.83 3.20
C GLY A 94 -3.78 7.97 4.40
N LYS A 95 -2.49 7.59 4.55
CA LYS A 95 -2.00 6.72 5.64
C LYS A 95 -1.15 7.44 6.68
N ILE A 96 -0.48 8.53 6.29
CA ILE A 96 0.37 9.32 7.19
C ILE A 96 -0.08 10.77 7.07
N GLY A 97 -0.45 11.40 8.19
CA GLY A 97 -0.73 12.83 8.28
C GLY A 97 0.37 13.53 9.07
N VAL A 98 0.83 14.68 8.57
CA VAL A 98 1.84 15.51 9.23
C VAL A 98 1.41 16.97 9.26
N LEU A 99 1.62 17.64 10.39
CA LEU A 99 1.61 19.09 10.52
C LEU A 99 2.99 19.54 10.98
N VAL A 100 3.66 20.41 10.22
CA VAL A 100 4.88 21.11 10.67
C VAL A 100 4.54 22.55 11.00
N GLU A 101 5.09 23.05 12.10
CA GLU A 101 4.88 24.39 12.60
C GLU A 101 6.22 25.16 12.64
N LEU A 102 6.23 26.29 11.96
CA LEU A 102 7.35 27.24 11.91
C LEU A 102 6.92 28.60 12.44
N GLU A 103 7.91 29.38 12.88
CA GLU A 103 7.80 30.82 13.06
C GLU A 103 8.69 31.51 12.03
N GLY A 104 8.12 32.38 11.19
CA GLY A 104 8.79 32.87 9.98
C GLY A 104 8.80 31.87 8.81
N GLY A 105 9.54 32.17 7.75
CA GLY A 105 9.57 31.35 6.54
C GLY A 105 8.29 31.42 5.70
N ASN A 106 7.96 30.34 5.01
CA ASN A 106 6.75 30.24 4.16
C ASN A 106 6.14 28.83 4.19
N GLU A 107 4.89 28.72 3.72
CA GLU A 107 4.11 27.47 3.73
C GLU A 107 4.73 26.36 2.87
N GLU A 108 5.43 26.73 1.78
CA GLU A 108 6.10 25.76 0.91
C GLU A 108 7.22 25.04 1.65
N LEU A 109 8.10 25.79 2.35
CA LEU A 109 9.14 25.21 3.19
C LEU A 109 8.55 24.33 4.29
N ALA A 110 7.50 24.79 4.97
CA ALA A 110 6.86 24.01 6.03
C ALA A 110 6.28 22.70 5.48
N THR A 111 5.65 22.73 4.31
CA THR A 111 5.08 21.56 3.63
C THR A 111 6.18 20.59 3.19
N ASP A 112 7.28 21.11 2.67
CA ASP A 112 8.45 20.34 2.28
C ASP A 112 9.10 19.61 3.45
N ILE A 113 9.19 20.27 4.60
CA ILE A 113 9.62 19.65 5.84
C ILE A 113 8.59 18.62 6.32
N ALA A 114 7.29 18.87 6.15
CA ALA A 114 6.25 17.90 6.51
C ALA A 114 6.35 16.60 5.69
N MET A 115 6.71 16.70 4.40
CA MET A 115 7.04 15.54 3.57
C MET A 115 8.26 14.78 4.11
N HIS A 116 9.29 15.50 4.56
CA HIS A 116 10.46 14.90 5.17
C HIS A 116 10.12 14.16 6.46
N VAL A 117 9.33 14.77 7.36
CA VAL A 117 8.86 14.15 8.60
C VAL A 117 8.04 12.88 8.31
N ALA A 118 7.19 12.91 7.27
CA ALA A 118 6.42 11.73 6.88
C ALA A 118 7.32 10.55 6.50
N ALA A 119 8.43 10.82 5.81
CA ALA A 119 9.38 9.82 5.33
C ALA A 119 10.39 9.36 6.40
N MET A 120 10.94 10.29 7.17
CA MET A 120 12.06 10.03 8.08
C MET A 120 11.64 9.70 9.51
N ASN A 121 10.40 10.00 9.89
CA ASN A 121 9.84 9.72 11.22
C ASN A 121 10.76 10.16 12.38
N PRO A 122 11.21 11.43 12.42
CA PRO A 122 11.94 11.95 13.58
C PRO A 122 11.08 11.81 14.85
N ALA A 123 11.73 11.61 16.00
CA ALA A 123 11.05 11.57 17.29
C ALA A 123 10.89 12.96 17.91
N TYR A 124 11.84 13.85 17.63
CA TYR A 124 11.93 15.19 18.22
C TYR A 124 12.14 16.25 17.15
N ALA A 125 11.67 17.48 17.37
CA ALA A 125 11.90 18.56 16.42
C ALA A 125 13.35 19.07 16.51
N THR A 126 13.82 19.28 17.73
CA THR A 126 15.15 19.81 18.04
C THR A 126 15.87 18.95 19.09
N PRO A 127 17.21 19.02 19.19
CA PRO A 127 17.96 18.37 20.28
C PRO A 127 17.52 18.80 21.68
N GLU A 128 17.01 20.03 21.82
CA GLU A 128 16.52 20.58 23.08
C GLU A 128 15.21 19.95 23.54
N ASP A 129 14.44 19.34 22.63
CA ASP A 129 13.20 18.64 22.94
C ASP A 129 13.43 17.23 23.51
N VAL A 130 14.66 16.71 23.44
CA VAL A 130 14.98 15.36 23.91
C VAL A 130 15.05 15.35 25.44
N PRO A 131 14.26 14.50 26.13
CA PRO A 131 14.28 14.43 27.58
C PRO A 131 15.68 14.08 28.12
N GLU A 132 16.13 14.80 29.15
CA GLU A 132 17.45 14.57 29.77
C GLU A 132 17.61 13.12 30.25
N ALA A 133 16.53 12.50 30.75
CA ALA A 133 16.52 11.10 31.16
C ALA A 133 16.79 10.13 30.00
N GLU A 134 16.31 10.43 28.79
CA GLU A 134 16.60 9.62 27.59
C GLU A 134 18.05 9.79 27.17
N LEU A 135 18.56 11.03 27.16
CA LEU A 135 19.97 11.30 26.86
C LEU A 135 20.93 10.62 27.86
N ALA A 136 20.59 10.65 29.15
CA ALA A 136 21.36 9.99 30.19
C ALA A 136 21.38 8.46 30.00
N LYS A 137 20.22 7.87 29.74
CA LYS A 137 20.08 6.44 29.48
C LYS A 137 20.84 6.01 28.21
N GLU A 138 20.73 6.78 27.14
CA GLU A 138 21.47 6.53 25.90
C GLU A 138 22.98 6.62 26.13
N ARG A 139 23.44 7.64 26.87
CA ARG A 139 24.85 7.78 27.25
C ARG A 139 25.35 6.58 28.05
N GLU A 140 24.57 6.07 29.00
CA GLU A 140 24.89 4.86 29.77
C GLU A 140 25.06 3.63 28.86
N ILE A 141 24.12 3.42 27.93
CA ILE A 141 24.18 2.32 26.95
C ILE A 141 25.44 2.44 26.09
N LEU A 142 25.72 3.63 25.57
CA LEU A 142 26.89 3.88 24.72
C LEU A 142 28.22 3.70 25.48
N LEU A 143 28.28 4.09 26.75
CA LEU A 143 29.43 3.84 27.63
C LEU A 143 29.65 2.35 27.84
N ALA A 144 28.60 1.59 28.13
CA ALA A 144 28.67 0.13 28.28
C ALA A 144 29.20 -0.55 27.00
N GLN A 145 28.80 -0.06 25.82
CA GLN A 145 29.28 -0.58 24.53
C GLN A 145 30.78 -0.34 24.26
N VAL A 146 31.41 0.63 24.93
CA VAL A 146 32.83 0.96 24.72
C VAL A 146 33.72 0.59 25.90
N ALA A 147 33.14 0.13 27.02
CA ALA A 147 33.85 -0.19 28.25
C ALA A 147 34.97 -1.22 28.04
N ASP A 148 34.71 -2.25 27.22
CA ASP A 148 35.67 -3.33 26.94
C ASP A 148 36.64 -3.00 25.79
N SER A 149 36.66 -1.76 25.29
CA SER A 149 37.48 -1.37 24.14
C SER A 149 38.98 -1.24 24.43
N GLY A 150 39.39 -1.30 25.71
CA GLY A 150 40.78 -1.16 26.15
C GLY A 150 41.37 0.24 25.91
N LYS A 151 40.55 1.23 25.55
CA LYS A 151 40.98 2.61 25.26
C LYS A 151 41.01 3.45 26.54
N PRO A 152 41.83 4.53 26.59
CA PRO A 152 41.82 5.45 27.71
C PRO A 152 40.43 6.11 27.92
N PRO A 153 40.05 6.46 29.16
CA PRO A 153 38.75 7.06 29.47
C PRO A 153 38.38 8.28 28.62
N GLU A 154 39.33 9.19 28.38
CA GLU A 154 39.13 10.38 27.53
C GLU A 154 38.77 10.03 26.08
N ILE A 155 39.27 8.91 25.56
CA ILE A 155 38.95 8.44 24.20
C ILE A 155 37.57 7.78 24.18
N MET A 156 37.22 7.02 25.21
CA MET A 156 35.90 6.41 25.35
C MET A 156 34.81 7.50 25.44
N GLU A 157 35.06 8.56 26.20
CA GLU A 157 34.14 9.70 26.31
C GLU A 157 33.90 10.39 24.95
N LYS A 158 34.98 10.70 24.21
CA LYS A 158 34.87 11.24 22.84
C LYS A 158 34.12 10.32 21.88
N MET A 159 34.28 9.00 22.03
CA MET A 159 33.54 8.01 21.24
C MET A 159 32.05 8.04 21.55
N VAL A 160 31.68 8.12 22.83
CA VAL A 160 30.29 8.21 23.28
C VAL A 160 29.66 9.50 22.80
N GLU A 161 30.33 10.65 22.93
CA GLU A 161 29.84 11.93 22.40
C GLU A 161 29.62 11.88 20.89
N GLY A 162 30.54 11.25 20.15
CA GLY A 162 30.39 11.04 18.71
C GLY A 162 29.16 10.21 18.33
N ARG A 163 28.91 9.12 19.06
CA ARG A 163 27.74 8.26 18.86
C ARG A 163 26.44 8.94 19.29
N LEU A 164 26.46 9.69 20.40
CA LEU A 164 25.31 10.45 20.87
C LEU A 164 24.91 11.54 19.86
N ARG A 165 25.89 12.24 19.27
CA ARG A 165 25.63 13.20 18.18
C ARG A 165 24.96 12.52 16.99
N LYS A 166 25.46 11.36 16.56
CA LYS A 166 24.84 10.59 15.47
C LYS A 166 23.41 10.17 15.82
N ARG A 167 23.18 9.77 17.08
CA ARG A 167 21.82 9.45 17.56
C ARG A 167 20.89 10.65 17.45
N LEU A 168 21.36 11.85 17.83
CA LEU A 168 20.60 13.09 17.66
C LEU A 168 20.34 13.42 16.18
N GLU A 169 21.30 13.18 15.29
CA GLU A 169 21.11 13.31 13.84
C GLU A 169 20.02 12.38 13.29
N GLU A 170 19.81 11.21 13.92
CA GLU A 170 18.77 10.25 13.53
C GLU A 170 17.39 10.63 14.08
N ILE A 171 17.30 11.14 15.31
CA ILE A 171 16.01 11.32 15.99
C ILE A 171 15.48 12.77 15.98
N CYS A 172 16.34 13.77 15.76
CA CYS A 172 15.95 15.18 15.76
C CYS A 172 15.80 15.71 14.32
N LEU A 173 14.61 16.21 13.99
CA LEU A 173 14.28 16.73 12.66
C LEU A 173 15.31 17.74 12.14
N VAL A 174 15.65 18.77 12.92
CA VAL A 174 16.58 19.83 12.47
C VAL A 174 17.99 19.32 12.19
N SER A 175 18.36 18.16 12.74
CA SER A 175 19.67 17.54 12.56
C SER A 175 19.72 16.58 11.37
N GLN A 176 18.58 16.16 10.82
CA GLN A 176 18.49 15.26 9.67
C GLN A 176 18.86 15.98 8.37
N LEU A 177 19.51 15.26 7.45
CA LEU A 177 19.72 15.71 6.07
C LEU A 177 18.39 15.74 5.31
N PHE A 178 18.11 16.84 4.63
CA PHE A 178 16.83 17.04 3.98
C PHE A 178 16.64 16.08 2.81
N VAL A 179 15.54 15.32 2.82
CA VAL A 179 15.36 14.14 1.94
C VAL A 179 15.30 14.49 0.45
N LYS A 180 14.84 15.71 0.10
CA LYS A 180 14.70 16.08 -1.31
C LYS A 180 16.04 16.45 -1.98
N THR A 181 16.97 17.04 -1.23
CA THR A 181 18.22 17.59 -1.79
C THR A 181 19.46 16.89 -1.27
N ASN A 182 19.40 16.33 -0.06
CA ASN A 182 20.45 15.57 0.61
C ASN A 182 21.80 16.32 0.73
N ASP A 183 21.77 17.65 0.76
CA ASP A 183 22.93 18.55 0.76
C ASP A 183 23.02 19.40 2.04
N LYS A 184 21.87 19.71 2.64
CA LYS A 184 21.73 20.50 3.86
C LYS A 184 20.85 19.78 4.86
N THR A 185 21.03 20.11 6.14
CA THR A 185 20.10 19.65 7.19
C THR A 185 18.82 20.48 7.15
N VAL A 186 17.73 19.93 7.68
CA VAL A 186 16.47 20.68 7.83
C VAL A 186 16.69 21.96 8.64
N GLY A 187 17.50 21.90 9.71
CA GLY A 187 17.83 23.08 10.52
C GLY A 187 18.47 24.21 9.71
N LYS A 188 19.41 23.87 8.82
CA LYS A 188 20.04 24.87 7.93
C LYS A 188 19.04 25.49 6.95
N LEU A 189 18.12 24.68 6.40
CA LEU A 189 17.08 25.21 5.50
C LEU A 189 16.14 26.17 6.23
N VAL A 190 15.75 25.83 7.46
CA VAL A 190 14.92 26.68 8.32
C VAL A 190 15.65 27.99 8.65
N GLU A 191 16.92 27.93 9.02
CA GLU A 191 17.75 29.09 9.32
C GLU A 191 17.93 30.02 8.10
N GLU A 192 18.28 29.47 6.94
CA GLU A 192 18.48 30.24 5.69
C GLU A 192 17.20 30.93 5.22
N ALA A 193 16.03 30.36 5.55
CA ALA A 193 14.73 30.95 5.27
C ALA A 193 14.29 32.01 6.30
N GLY A 194 15.14 32.33 7.29
CA GLY A 194 14.82 33.25 8.38
C GLY A 194 13.67 32.74 9.26
N ALA A 195 13.53 31.42 9.37
CA ALA A 195 12.48 30.76 10.12
C ALA A 195 13.05 30.08 11.38
N LYS A 196 12.14 29.63 12.24
CA LYS A 196 12.44 28.82 13.43
C LYS A 196 11.51 27.61 13.46
N MET A 197 12.09 26.43 13.73
CA MET A 197 11.34 25.21 13.97
C MET A 197 10.62 25.30 15.32
N ILE A 198 9.31 25.13 15.34
CA ILE A 198 8.51 25.12 16.56
C ILE A 198 8.14 23.69 16.95
N GLY A 199 7.76 22.87 15.98
CA GLY A 199 7.44 21.48 16.22
C GLY A 199 6.72 20.82 15.06
N PHE A 200 6.36 19.55 15.24
CA PHE A 200 5.55 18.83 14.28
C PHE A 200 4.66 17.81 14.99
N THR A 201 3.56 17.45 14.34
CA THR A 201 2.74 16.29 14.70
C THR A 201 2.74 15.34 13.52
N ARG A 202 2.92 14.04 13.79
CA ARG A 202 2.82 12.97 12.81
C ARG A 202 1.88 11.91 13.34
N ILE A 203 0.89 11.52 12.53
CA ILE A 203 -0.02 10.42 12.84
C ILE A 203 0.05 9.39 11.72
N VAL A 204 0.04 8.11 12.09
CA VAL A 204 -0.09 7.00 11.15
C VAL A 204 -1.41 6.28 11.40
N VAL A 205 -2.16 6.03 10.34
CA VAL A 205 -3.44 5.33 10.41
C VAL A 205 -3.26 3.97 11.08
N GLY A 206 -3.99 3.75 12.17
CA GLY A 206 -3.98 2.50 12.93
C GLY A 206 -2.76 2.32 13.83
N GLU A 207 -1.93 3.34 14.02
CA GLU A 207 -0.79 3.27 14.94
C GLU A 207 -1.25 2.93 16.36
N GLY A 208 -0.66 1.88 16.95
CA GLY A 208 -1.04 1.36 18.27
C GLY A 208 -2.32 0.51 18.28
N ILE A 209 -2.89 0.15 17.12
CA ILE A 209 -3.94 -0.85 17.01
C ILE A 209 -3.31 -2.20 16.68
N GLU A 210 -3.54 -3.19 17.53
CA GLU A 210 -3.13 -4.57 17.26
C GLU A 210 -4.01 -5.13 16.13
N LYS A 211 -3.39 -5.45 14.99
CA LYS A 211 -4.07 -6.14 13.91
C LYS A 211 -4.18 -7.61 14.28
N LYS A 212 -5.41 -8.12 14.41
CA LYS A 212 -5.62 -9.56 14.44
C LYS A 212 -5.23 -10.11 13.07
N GLU A 213 -4.32 -11.06 13.06
CA GLU A 213 -3.95 -11.80 11.86
C GLU A 213 -4.91 -12.99 11.76
N ASP A 214 -5.93 -12.86 10.91
CA ASP A 214 -6.91 -13.91 10.72
C ASP A 214 -6.34 -14.96 9.75
N ASP A 215 -6.21 -16.20 10.23
CA ASP A 215 -5.84 -17.34 9.37
C ASP A 215 -7.06 -17.74 8.53
N PHE A 216 -7.14 -17.14 7.36
CA PHE A 216 -8.20 -17.39 6.38
C PHE A 216 -8.33 -18.89 6.04
N ALA A 217 -7.24 -19.66 6.06
CA ALA A 217 -7.29 -21.09 5.81
C ALA A 217 -7.97 -21.84 6.97
N ALA A 218 -7.67 -21.45 8.21
CA ALA A 218 -8.34 -22.00 9.40
C ALA A 218 -9.82 -21.60 9.49
N GLU A 219 -10.18 -20.36 9.13
CA GLU A 219 -11.57 -19.91 9.09
C GLU A 219 -12.38 -20.65 8.01
N VAL A 220 -11.81 -20.80 6.81
CA VAL A 220 -12.43 -21.57 5.72
C VAL A 220 -12.58 -23.05 6.11
N ALA A 221 -11.59 -23.64 6.79
CA ALA A 221 -11.67 -25.02 7.29
C ALA A 221 -12.78 -25.19 8.34
N LYS A 222 -12.92 -24.24 9.27
CA LYS A 222 -13.99 -24.22 10.29
C LYS A 222 -15.37 -24.08 9.67
N MET A 223 -15.55 -23.20 8.68
CA MET A 223 -16.84 -23.03 7.99
C MET A 223 -17.19 -24.22 7.09
N ALA A 224 -16.21 -24.92 6.54
CA ALA A 224 -16.41 -26.12 5.73
C ALA A 224 -16.64 -27.41 6.54
N GLY A 225 -16.71 -27.34 7.87
CA GLY A 225 -16.93 -28.50 8.74
C GLY A 225 -15.72 -29.43 8.86
N GLY A 226 -14.52 -28.98 8.49
CA GLY A 226 -13.28 -29.73 8.65
C GLY A 226 -12.68 -29.53 10.04
N SER A 227 -12.30 -30.64 10.69
CA SER A 227 -11.46 -30.60 11.89
C SER A 227 -10.14 -29.87 11.61
N GLU A 228 -9.66 -29.08 12.57
CA GLU A 228 -8.43 -28.27 12.50
C GLU A 228 -7.24 -29.04 11.87
N PRO A 229 -6.44 -28.40 10.99
CA PRO A 229 -5.17 -28.98 10.57
C PRO A 229 -4.21 -28.98 11.75
N LYS A 230 -3.67 -30.15 12.06
CA LYS A 230 -2.60 -30.32 13.05
C LYS A 230 -1.36 -29.55 12.59
N ALA A 231 -0.87 -28.63 13.43
CA ALA A 231 0.36 -27.88 13.21
C ALA A 231 1.53 -28.84 12.87
N PRO A 232 2.43 -28.47 11.94
CA PRO A 232 3.63 -29.25 11.66
C PRO A 232 4.52 -29.28 12.91
N ALA A 233 5.07 -30.46 13.21
CA ALA A 233 6.03 -30.63 14.30
C ALA A 233 7.29 -29.78 14.03
N PRO A 234 7.91 -29.19 15.07
CA PRO A 234 9.12 -28.40 14.89
C PRO A 234 10.25 -29.29 14.37
N GLU A 235 10.89 -28.85 13.29
CA GLU A 235 12.10 -29.47 12.76
C GLU A 235 13.20 -29.43 13.83
N ALA A 236 13.76 -30.60 14.11
CA ALA A 236 14.89 -30.75 15.01
C ALA A 236 16.14 -30.11 14.37
N VAL A 237 16.74 -29.15 15.09
CA VAL A 237 18.03 -28.56 14.76
C VAL A 237 19.10 -29.65 14.92
N ALA A 238 19.82 -29.95 13.84
CA ALA A 238 20.93 -30.89 13.88
C ALA A 238 22.19 -30.22 14.46
N GLU A 239 22.76 -30.84 15.50
CA GLU A 239 24.11 -30.55 16.00
C GLU A 239 25.19 -31.15 15.07
N PRO A 240 26.43 -30.61 15.07
CA PRO A 240 27.45 -30.98 14.09
C PRO A 240 28.24 -32.21 14.55
N VAL A 241 28.53 -33.14 13.63
CA VAL A 241 29.48 -34.23 13.88
C VAL A 241 30.46 -34.37 12.72
N VAL A 242 31.72 -34.52 13.14
CA VAL A 242 33.03 -34.62 12.47
C VAL A 242 33.21 -35.80 11.49
N GLU A 243 34.21 -35.62 10.61
CA GLU A 243 34.72 -36.51 9.54
C GLU A 243 35.17 -37.92 9.96
N ALA A 244 34.99 -38.92 9.07
CA ALA A 244 36.07 -39.75 8.47
C ALA A 244 35.55 -40.91 7.57
N GLU A 245 36.16 -41.06 6.37
CA GLU A 245 36.49 -42.23 5.49
C GLU A 245 35.64 -43.54 5.50
N THR A 246 35.40 -44.36 4.44
CA THR A 246 35.76 -44.50 3.00
C THR A 246 34.90 -45.61 2.32
N ILE A 247 34.45 -45.40 1.05
CA ILE A 247 34.46 -46.23 -0.21
C ILE A 247 33.97 -47.73 -0.22
N PRO A 248 33.44 -48.36 -1.32
CA PRO A 248 32.88 -47.92 -2.63
C PRO A 248 31.48 -48.48 -3.02
N GLU A 249 30.92 -47.96 -4.13
CA GLU A 249 29.77 -48.47 -4.90
C GLU A 249 29.98 -49.86 -5.54
N PRO A 250 28.90 -50.54 -5.98
CA PRO A 250 28.77 -50.73 -7.43
C PRO A 250 27.34 -50.67 -8.02
N VAL A 251 27.24 -49.92 -9.13
CA VAL A 251 26.71 -50.24 -10.47
C VAL A 251 25.29 -50.84 -10.65
N MET A 252 24.43 -49.97 -11.20
CA MET A 252 23.42 -50.12 -12.27
C MET A 252 22.72 -51.47 -12.55
N ALA A 253 21.38 -51.41 -12.59
CA ALA A 253 20.57 -52.03 -13.65
C ALA A 253 19.21 -51.31 -13.77
N GLU A 254 18.96 -50.65 -14.90
CA GLU A 254 17.59 -50.51 -15.43
C GLU A 254 17.34 -51.70 -16.37
N PRO A 255 16.09 -52.19 -16.48
CA PRO A 255 15.32 -51.80 -17.65
C PRO A 255 13.79 -51.68 -17.43
N SER A 256 13.22 -50.57 -17.91
CA SER A 256 12.18 -50.50 -18.96
C SER A 256 10.79 -51.19 -18.77
N PRO A 257 9.78 -50.91 -19.62
CA PRO A 257 8.59 -50.17 -19.22
C PRO A 257 7.28 -50.92 -19.51
N ALA A 258 6.14 -50.42 -19.04
CA ALA A 258 4.82 -50.67 -19.63
C ALA A 258 3.71 -49.93 -18.83
N PRO A 259 2.53 -49.66 -19.40
CA PRO A 259 2.22 -49.47 -20.82
C PRO A 259 1.33 -48.25 -21.08
N GLU A 260 1.31 -47.79 -22.32
CA GLU A 260 0.21 -46.98 -22.86
C GLU A 260 -0.99 -47.88 -23.20
N ALA A 261 -2.21 -47.46 -22.82
CA ALA A 261 -3.46 -47.79 -23.50
C ALA A 261 -4.61 -46.82 -23.14
N SER A 262 -4.94 -45.95 -24.10
CA SER A 262 -6.27 -45.54 -24.60
C SER A 262 -7.47 -45.22 -23.67
N SER A 263 -7.91 -43.95 -23.80
CA SER A 263 -9.29 -43.42 -23.88
C SER A 263 -10.32 -43.68 -22.77
N ALA A 264 -10.55 -42.67 -21.92
CA ALA A 264 -11.87 -42.32 -21.36
C ALA A 264 -11.80 -40.94 -20.65
N LYS A 265 -12.92 -40.20 -20.68
CA LYS A 265 -13.21 -38.91 -20.02
C LYS A 265 -12.34 -38.60 -18.80
N GLY A 266 -11.62 -37.48 -18.89
CA GLY A 266 -10.46 -37.20 -18.05
C GLY A 266 -10.83 -36.78 -16.62
N GLU A 267 -10.19 -37.40 -15.65
CA GLU A 267 -10.33 -37.04 -14.24
C GLU A 267 -9.97 -35.56 -14.00
N VAL A 268 -10.82 -34.83 -13.25
CA VAL A 268 -10.58 -33.43 -12.90
C VAL A 268 -9.61 -33.38 -11.73
N THR A 269 -8.33 -33.28 -12.03
CA THR A 269 -7.25 -33.20 -11.02
C THR A 269 -6.78 -31.76 -10.78
N ASN A 270 -6.21 -31.50 -9.60
CA ASN A 270 -5.63 -30.18 -9.26
C ASN A 270 -4.57 -29.71 -10.28
N LYS A 271 -3.82 -30.67 -10.86
CA LYS A 271 -2.85 -30.37 -11.91
C LYS A 271 -3.52 -29.80 -13.16
N ARG A 272 -4.62 -30.42 -13.63
CA ARG A 272 -5.36 -29.97 -14.82
C ARG A 272 -6.11 -28.66 -14.58
N ILE A 273 -6.60 -28.44 -13.35
CA ILE A 273 -7.20 -27.15 -12.97
C ILE A 273 -6.16 -26.03 -13.03
N LYS A 274 -4.96 -26.27 -12.50
CA LYS A 274 -3.86 -25.30 -12.57
C LYS A 274 -3.44 -25.04 -14.01
N GLU A 275 -3.28 -26.09 -14.81
CA GLU A 275 -2.93 -25.96 -16.23
C GLU A 275 -3.97 -25.17 -17.02
N LEU A 276 -5.27 -25.40 -16.79
CA LEU A 276 -6.33 -24.62 -17.41
C LEU A 276 -6.28 -23.14 -17.00
N ARG A 277 -6.01 -22.85 -15.72
CA ARG A 277 -5.81 -21.48 -15.25
C ARG A 277 -4.60 -20.82 -15.89
N ASP A 278 -3.47 -21.52 -15.95
CA ASP A 278 -2.23 -20.97 -16.48
C ASP A 278 -2.37 -20.68 -18.00
N THR A 279 -3.17 -21.48 -18.71
CA THR A 279 -3.49 -21.27 -20.13
C THR A 279 -4.52 -20.15 -20.36
N THR A 280 -5.58 -20.07 -19.55
CA THR A 280 -6.72 -19.18 -19.81
C THR A 280 -6.70 -17.87 -19.03
N GLY A 281 -5.90 -17.78 -17.96
CA GLY A 281 -5.91 -16.67 -17.02
C GLY A 281 -7.14 -16.59 -16.11
N ALA A 282 -8.12 -17.49 -16.26
CA ALA A 282 -9.36 -17.45 -15.49
C ALA A 282 -9.17 -17.80 -14.00
N GLY A 283 -10.11 -17.38 -13.15
CA GLY A 283 -10.07 -17.67 -11.72
C GLY A 283 -10.00 -19.18 -11.44
N MET A 284 -9.25 -19.59 -10.41
CA MET A 284 -9.00 -21.00 -10.08
C MET A 284 -10.30 -21.82 -9.92
N MET A 285 -11.32 -21.22 -9.29
CA MET A 285 -12.63 -21.86 -9.11
C MET A 285 -13.48 -21.88 -10.38
N ASP A 286 -13.31 -20.91 -11.27
CA ASP A 286 -13.95 -20.93 -12.58
C ASP A 286 -13.36 -22.07 -13.43
N CYS A 287 -12.03 -22.24 -13.44
CA CYS A 287 -11.35 -23.34 -14.12
C CYS A 287 -11.79 -24.71 -13.60
N LYS A 288 -11.88 -24.86 -12.27
CA LYS A 288 -12.38 -26.10 -11.65
C LYS A 288 -13.82 -26.40 -12.07
N ARG A 289 -14.71 -25.40 -12.02
CA ARG A 289 -16.11 -25.58 -12.43
C ARG A 289 -16.24 -25.91 -13.91
N ALA A 290 -15.48 -25.25 -14.77
CA ALA A 290 -15.48 -25.50 -16.21
C ALA A 290 -15.03 -26.92 -16.53
N LEU A 291 -13.96 -27.41 -15.91
CA LEU A 291 -13.52 -28.80 -16.08
C LEU A 291 -14.53 -29.82 -15.57
N ILE A 292 -15.21 -29.54 -14.44
CA ILE A 292 -16.28 -30.42 -13.94
C ILE A 292 -17.45 -30.46 -14.92
N ALA A 293 -17.90 -29.30 -15.41
CA ALA A 293 -19.01 -29.18 -16.33
C ALA A 293 -18.71 -29.83 -17.70
N ALA A 294 -17.48 -29.70 -18.17
CA ALA A 294 -16.98 -30.32 -19.39
C ALA A 294 -16.60 -31.80 -19.22
N GLU A 295 -16.90 -32.42 -18.06
CA GLU A 295 -16.54 -33.81 -17.73
C GLU A 295 -15.06 -34.12 -17.98
N GLY A 296 -14.20 -33.13 -17.72
CA GLY A 296 -12.76 -33.20 -17.87
C GLY A 296 -12.23 -33.02 -19.30
N ASP A 297 -13.09 -32.64 -20.25
CA ASP A 297 -12.68 -32.18 -21.56
C ASP A 297 -12.03 -30.79 -21.45
N PHE A 298 -10.76 -30.70 -21.85
CA PHE A 298 -9.97 -29.49 -21.65
C PHE A 298 -10.33 -28.40 -22.67
N ASP A 299 -10.53 -28.78 -23.93
CA ASP A 299 -10.84 -27.84 -25.00
C ASP A 299 -12.25 -27.29 -24.81
N GLN A 300 -13.20 -28.15 -24.43
CA GLN A 300 -14.55 -27.71 -24.07
C GLN A 300 -14.55 -26.80 -22.84
N ALA A 301 -13.70 -27.06 -21.84
CA ALA A 301 -13.57 -26.19 -20.67
C ALA A 301 -12.99 -24.81 -21.01
N ILE A 302 -12.05 -24.74 -21.96
CA ILE A 302 -11.55 -23.46 -22.49
C ILE A 302 -12.70 -22.69 -23.17
N ASP A 303 -13.45 -23.36 -24.04
CA ASP A 303 -14.57 -22.75 -24.76
C ASP A 303 -15.67 -22.25 -23.82
N ASP A 304 -15.97 -23.02 -22.77
CA ASP A 304 -16.96 -22.65 -21.75
C ASP A 304 -16.48 -21.48 -20.90
N LEU A 305 -15.20 -21.46 -20.52
CA LEU A 305 -14.60 -20.32 -19.84
C LEU A 305 -14.67 -19.07 -20.69
N ARG A 306 -14.34 -19.16 -21.98
CA ARG A 306 -14.43 -18.04 -22.93
C ARG A 306 -15.87 -17.50 -23.01
N LYS A 307 -16.85 -18.35 -23.25
CA LYS A 307 -18.28 -17.95 -23.28
C LYS A 307 -18.75 -17.34 -21.96
N SER A 308 -18.30 -17.89 -20.83
CA SER A 308 -18.64 -17.36 -19.51
C SER A 308 -17.98 -16.01 -19.22
N GLY A 309 -16.76 -15.80 -19.74
CA GLY A 309 -16.01 -14.54 -19.70
C GLY A 309 -16.77 -13.44 -20.42
N LEU A 310 -17.20 -13.70 -21.66
CA LEU A 310 -18.04 -12.78 -22.46
C LEU A 310 -19.28 -12.33 -21.68
N SER A 311 -20.04 -13.27 -21.12
CA SER A 311 -21.24 -12.94 -20.35
C SER A 311 -20.94 -12.13 -19.08
N LYS A 312 -19.80 -12.39 -18.42
CA LYS A 312 -19.35 -11.60 -17.26
C LYS A 312 -18.91 -10.20 -17.69
N ALA A 313 -18.24 -10.05 -18.82
CA ALA A 313 -17.83 -8.78 -19.38
C ALA A 313 -19.04 -7.91 -19.73
N ASP A 314 -20.05 -8.46 -20.41
CA ASP A 314 -21.30 -7.74 -20.76
C ASP A 314 -22.03 -7.23 -19.51
N LYS A 315 -22.11 -8.06 -18.46
CA LYS A 315 -22.73 -7.67 -17.18
C LYS A 315 -21.95 -6.58 -16.45
N LYS A 316 -20.64 -6.51 -16.67
CA LYS A 316 -19.75 -5.51 -16.04
C LYS A 316 -19.63 -4.23 -16.87
N ALA A 317 -19.94 -4.26 -18.16
CA ALA A 317 -19.83 -3.10 -19.05
C ALA A 317 -20.73 -1.92 -18.65
N THR A 318 -21.77 -2.15 -17.85
CA THR A 318 -22.65 -1.09 -17.31
C THR A 318 -22.12 -0.46 -16.01
N ARG A 319 -21.05 -1.00 -15.43
CA ARG A 319 -20.44 -0.47 -14.21
C ARG A 319 -19.57 0.74 -14.53
N VAL A 320 -19.41 1.61 -13.54
CA VAL A 320 -18.55 2.78 -13.67
C VAL A 320 -17.08 2.34 -13.61
N ALA A 321 -16.35 2.59 -14.70
CA ALA A 321 -14.91 2.41 -14.78
C ALA A 321 -14.22 3.79 -14.76
N ALA A 322 -13.98 4.33 -13.57
CA ALA A 322 -13.41 5.68 -13.39
C ALA A 322 -11.87 5.68 -13.24
N GLU A 323 -11.27 4.50 -13.06
CA GLU A 323 -9.82 4.32 -13.04
C GLU A 323 -9.35 3.90 -14.43
N GLY A 324 -8.04 3.93 -14.71
CA GLY A 324 -7.55 3.52 -16.02
C GLY A 324 -6.14 3.99 -16.36
N LYS A 325 -5.82 3.89 -17.65
CA LYS A 325 -4.53 4.30 -18.21
C LYS A 325 -4.75 5.10 -19.49
N ILE A 326 -4.12 6.26 -19.56
CA ILE A 326 -3.88 6.94 -20.84
C ILE A 326 -2.57 6.41 -21.41
N ALA A 327 -2.65 5.80 -22.59
CA ALA A 327 -1.51 5.39 -23.40
C ALA A 327 -1.36 6.34 -24.58
N PHE A 328 -0.12 6.52 -25.03
CA PHE A 328 0.18 7.36 -26.19
C PHE A 328 1.07 6.59 -27.17
N ALA A 329 0.95 6.95 -28.44
CA ALA A 329 1.90 6.52 -29.46
C ALA A 329 2.08 7.66 -30.47
N ALA A 330 3.27 7.81 -31.02
CA ALA A 330 3.59 8.82 -32.03
C ALA A 330 4.50 8.24 -33.11
N SER A 331 4.27 8.65 -34.36
CA SER A 331 5.11 8.30 -35.51
C SER A 331 5.05 9.42 -36.55
N GLY A 332 6.20 10.00 -36.89
CA GLY A 332 6.29 11.14 -37.81
C GLY A 332 5.50 12.35 -37.30
N GLU A 333 4.56 12.83 -38.12
CA GLU A 333 3.69 13.98 -37.81
C GLU A 333 2.38 13.58 -37.11
N LYS A 334 2.22 12.30 -36.75
CA LYS A 334 0.99 11.79 -36.14
C LYS A 334 1.24 11.33 -34.70
N ALA A 335 0.34 11.71 -33.79
CA ALA A 335 0.30 11.24 -32.41
C ALA A 335 -1.14 10.87 -32.04
N VAL A 336 -1.29 9.86 -31.19
CA VAL A 336 -2.58 9.39 -30.68
C VAL A 336 -2.49 9.19 -29.17
N LEU A 337 -3.58 9.56 -28.48
CA LEU A 337 -3.84 9.22 -27.09
C LEU A 337 -5.03 8.27 -27.03
N VAL A 338 -4.91 7.21 -26.25
CA VAL A 338 -6.00 6.25 -25.97
C VAL A 338 -6.18 6.15 -24.47
N GLU A 339 -7.39 6.39 -23.99
CA GLU A 339 -7.79 6.10 -22.62
C GLU A 339 -8.40 4.70 -22.55
N VAL A 340 -7.88 3.87 -21.66
CA VAL A 340 -8.46 2.56 -21.34
C VAL A 340 -8.86 2.57 -19.88
N ASN A 341 -10.16 2.49 -19.62
CA ASN A 341 -10.71 2.52 -18.26
C ASN A 341 -10.85 1.13 -17.66
N CYS A 342 -10.81 1.06 -16.34
CA CYS A 342 -11.05 -0.14 -15.53
C CYS A 342 -11.77 0.23 -14.22
N GLU A 343 -12.32 -0.78 -13.51
CA GLU A 343 -13.07 -0.55 -12.27
C GLU A 343 -12.16 -0.15 -11.08
N THR A 344 -10.87 -0.52 -11.08
CA THR A 344 -9.99 -0.35 -9.92
C THR A 344 -8.57 0.07 -10.30
N ASP A 345 -7.94 0.86 -9.43
CA ASP A 345 -6.57 1.37 -9.61
C ASP A 345 -5.51 0.25 -9.61
N PHE A 346 -5.79 -0.88 -8.96
CA PHE A 346 -4.94 -2.06 -8.97
C PHE A 346 -4.78 -2.63 -10.39
N VAL A 347 -5.87 -2.68 -11.17
CA VAL A 347 -5.83 -3.14 -12.56
C VAL A 347 -5.08 -2.15 -13.44
N ALA A 348 -5.26 -0.84 -13.23
CA ALA A 348 -4.52 0.18 -13.97
C ALA A 348 -2.98 0.09 -13.81
N LYS A 349 -2.52 -0.51 -12.70
CA LYS A 349 -1.10 -0.73 -12.39
C LYS A 349 -0.57 -2.08 -12.89
N ASP A 350 -1.44 -2.98 -13.35
CA ASP A 350 -1.05 -4.31 -13.83
C ASP A 350 -0.27 -4.24 -15.15
N ALA A 351 0.74 -5.08 -15.30
CA ALA A 351 1.61 -5.08 -16.49
C ALA A 351 0.86 -5.52 -17.76
N THR A 352 -0.08 -6.45 -17.64
CA THR A 352 -0.90 -6.94 -18.76
C THR A 352 -1.85 -5.85 -19.23
N PHE A 353 -2.52 -5.18 -18.29
CA PHE A 353 -3.39 -4.04 -18.59
C PHE A 353 -2.63 -2.89 -19.27
N ASN A 354 -1.45 -2.54 -18.74
CA ASN A 354 -0.59 -1.51 -19.34
C ASN A 354 -0.08 -1.91 -20.73
N GLY A 355 0.23 -3.19 -20.93
CA GLY A 355 0.59 -3.74 -22.23
C GLY A 355 -0.56 -3.59 -23.24
N TYR A 356 -1.77 -3.98 -22.86
CA TYR A 356 -2.96 -3.84 -23.67
C TYR A 356 -3.24 -2.38 -24.08
N ALA A 357 -3.21 -1.44 -23.13
CA ALA A 357 -3.43 -0.02 -23.44
C ALA A 357 -2.39 0.53 -24.43
N LYS A 358 -1.13 0.09 -24.33
CA LYS A 358 -0.07 0.44 -25.28
C LYS A 358 -0.32 -0.16 -26.67
N THR A 359 -0.80 -1.40 -26.73
CA THR A 359 -1.21 -2.03 -27.98
C THR A 359 -2.34 -1.24 -28.65
N CYS A 360 -3.37 -0.84 -27.90
CA CYS A 360 -4.44 0.01 -28.42
C CYS A 360 -3.92 1.32 -29.00
N ALA A 361 -3.02 2.04 -28.28
CA ALA A 361 -2.44 3.29 -28.78
C ALA A 361 -1.59 3.08 -30.05
N THR A 362 -0.81 2.00 -30.10
CA THR A 362 0.04 1.66 -31.25
C THR A 362 -0.81 1.29 -32.46
N THR A 363 -1.86 0.50 -32.28
CA THR A 363 -2.79 0.14 -33.35
C THR A 363 -3.57 1.35 -33.86
N ALA A 364 -3.99 2.25 -32.95
CA ALA A 364 -4.71 3.48 -33.32
C ALA A 364 -3.87 4.43 -34.19
N LEU A 365 -2.54 4.43 -34.08
CA LEU A 365 -1.68 5.20 -34.99
C LEU A 365 -1.88 4.82 -36.46
N GLY A 366 -2.25 3.57 -36.75
CA GLY A 366 -2.47 3.08 -38.11
C GLY A 366 -3.83 3.47 -38.70
N LEU A 367 -4.74 4.04 -37.91
CA LEU A 367 -6.13 4.29 -38.32
C LEU A 367 -6.38 5.75 -38.68
N GLU A 368 -7.25 6.01 -39.65
CA GLU A 368 -7.76 7.35 -39.90
C GLU A 368 -8.99 7.62 -39.02
N GLY A 369 -8.97 8.72 -38.26
CA GLY A 369 -10.06 9.12 -37.35
C GLY A 369 -9.90 8.66 -35.90
N GLU A 370 -10.92 8.94 -35.09
CA GLU A 370 -10.92 8.78 -33.61
C GLU A 370 -11.94 7.73 -33.13
N SER A 371 -12.42 6.86 -34.03
CA SER A 371 -13.46 5.88 -33.73
C SER A 371 -12.93 4.73 -32.88
N VAL A 372 -13.41 4.66 -31.63
CA VAL A 372 -13.13 3.52 -30.74
C VAL A 372 -13.65 2.22 -31.32
N GLU A 373 -14.83 2.21 -31.93
CA GLU A 373 -15.39 0.99 -32.56
C GLU A 373 -14.47 0.45 -33.66
N THR A 374 -13.92 1.33 -34.49
CA THR A 374 -12.97 0.96 -35.56
C THR A 374 -11.65 0.45 -34.98
N LEU A 375 -11.18 1.03 -33.88
CA LEU A 375 -10.01 0.56 -33.15
C LEU A 375 -10.25 -0.84 -32.57
N MET A 376 -11.36 -1.05 -31.88
CA MET A 376 -11.67 -2.31 -31.20
C MET A 376 -11.83 -3.49 -32.17
N ALA A 377 -12.20 -3.21 -33.43
CA ALA A 377 -12.28 -4.20 -34.50
C ALA A 377 -10.92 -4.61 -35.12
N GLN A 378 -9.82 -3.93 -34.78
CA GLN A 378 -8.50 -4.26 -35.34
C GLN A 378 -7.94 -5.55 -34.75
N SER A 379 -7.34 -6.39 -35.60
CA SER A 379 -6.69 -7.64 -35.20
C SER A 379 -5.20 -7.43 -34.87
N VAL A 380 -4.79 -7.91 -33.70
CA VAL A 380 -3.40 -7.97 -33.23
C VAL A 380 -3.13 -9.38 -32.74
N ASP A 381 -2.04 -10.00 -33.20
CA ASP A 381 -1.59 -11.33 -32.78
C ASP A 381 -2.69 -12.44 -32.86
N GLY A 382 -3.55 -12.35 -33.87
CA GLY A 382 -4.59 -13.35 -34.13
C GLY A 382 -5.91 -13.18 -33.37
N SER A 383 -6.07 -12.10 -32.61
CA SER A 383 -7.35 -11.72 -31.97
C SER A 383 -7.66 -10.23 -32.18
N THR A 384 -8.93 -9.84 -32.13
CA THR A 384 -9.30 -8.43 -32.13
C THR A 384 -8.98 -7.76 -30.79
N LEU A 385 -8.84 -6.44 -30.79
CA LEU A 385 -8.66 -5.69 -29.54
C LEU A 385 -9.87 -5.84 -28.59
N GLU A 386 -11.08 -6.03 -29.12
CA GLU A 386 -12.27 -6.36 -28.33
C GLU A 386 -12.20 -7.75 -27.71
N GLU A 387 -11.76 -8.77 -28.46
CA GLU A 387 -11.56 -10.12 -27.91
C GLU A 387 -10.46 -10.15 -26.85
N SER A 388 -9.39 -9.36 -27.03
CA SER A 388 -8.33 -9.22 -26.02
C SER A 388 -8.79 -8.46 -24.77
N ARG A 389 -9.85 -7.64 -24.86
CA ARG A 389 -10.42 -6.88 -23.73
C ARG A 389 -11.25 -7.78 -22.80
N GLN A 390 -11.92 -8.77 -23.37
CA GLN A 390 -12.92 -9.63 -22.74
C GLN A 390 -12.26 -10.79 -21.97
#